data_AF-A0AAJ7SLT1-F1
#
_entry.id   AF-A0AAJ7SLT1-F1
#
_cell.length_a   1.000
_cell.length_b   1.000
_cell.length_c   1.000
_cell.angle_alpha   90.00
_cell.angle_beta   90.00
_cell.angle_gamma   90.00
#
_symmetry.space_group_name_H-M   'P 1'
#
loop_
_entity.id
_entity.type
_entity.pdbx_description
1 polymer ?
#
loop_
_entity_poly.entity_id
_entity_poly.type
_entity_poly.pdbx_seq_one_letter_code
_entity_poly.pdbx_strand_id
1 'polypeptide(L)'
;MGISRDTWHKRRKTGGKRKPLHKKRKYELGRPPANTKLGVKRVHVLRVRGGNKKFRALRLDNGNFSWGSEGCTRKSRIIDVVYNASNNELVRTKTLVKNCIVQIDSGPYRQWYEAHYALPLGRKKGAKLVSG
;
A
#
# COMPACT_ATOMS: atom_id res chain seq x y z
N MET A 1 -7.40 -19.65 -20.23
CA MET A 1 -6.23 -19.94 -19.35
C MET A 1 -5.31 -18.73 -19.34
N GLY A 2 -4.82 -18.27 -18.18
CA GLY A 2 -4.04 -17.02 -18.06
C GLY A 2 -2.61 -17.22 -17.54
N ILE A 3 -2.16 -16.27 -16.73
CA ILE A 3 -0.89 -16.33 -15.98
C ILE A 3 -0.91 -17.60 -15.11
N SER A 4 0.19 -18.35 -15.10
CA SER A 4 0.35 -19.58 -14.31
C SER A 4 1.50 -19.42 -13.33
N ARG A 5 1.36 -20.01 -12.13
CA ARG A 5 2.38 -20.02 -11.07
C ARG A 5 3.13 -21.35 -10.97
N ASP A 6 2.95 -22.22 -11.96
CA ASP A 6 3.63 -23.51 -12.03
C ASP A 6 5.12 -23.35 -12.35
N THR A 7 5.87 -24.46 -12.29
CA THR A 7 7.31 -24.46 -12.56
C THR A 7 7.68 -25.30 -13.78
N TRP A 8 6.71 -25.88 -14.48
CA TRP A 8 6.96 -26.77 -15.62
C TRP A 8 7.53 -26.03 -16.82
N HIS A 9 7.20 -24.75 -16.96
CA HIS A 9 7.78 -23.87 -17.97
C HIS A 9 9.22 -23.40 -17.64
N LYS A 10 9.67 -23.56 -16.38
CA LYS A 10 11.02 -23.19 -15.95
C LYS A 10 12.00 -24.34 -16.23
N ARG A 11 13.28 -24.01 -16.41
CA ARG A 11 14.35 -25.01 -16.55
C ARG A 11 14.60 -25.74 -15.23
N ARG A 12 15.23 -26.91 -15.30
CA ARG A 12 15.77 -27.60 -14.11
C ARG A 12 16.90 -26.76 -13.50
N LYS A 13 17.25 -27.02 -12.23
CA LYS A 13 18.43 -26.41 -11.60
C LYS A 13 19.72 -26.66 -12.39
N THR A 14 19.81 -27.81 -13.04
CA THR A 14 20.92 -28.18 -13.96
C THR A 14 20.87 -27.49 -15.33
N GLY A 15 19.87 -26.64 -15.60
CA GLY A 15 19.71 -25.95 -16.90
C GLY A 15 18.96 -26.73 -17.98
N GLY A 16 18.73 -28.03 -17.79
CA GLY A 16 17.99 -28.87 -18.74
C GLY A 16 16.51 -28.45 -18.91
N LYS A 17 16.01 -28.53 -20.15
CA LYS A 17 14.60 -28.24 -20.49
C LYS A 17 13.67 -29.29 -19.88
N ARG A 18 12.57 -28.85 -19.26
CA ARG A 18 11.54 -29.74 -18.72
C ARG A 18 10.46 -29.98 -19.78
N LYS A 19 10.01 -31.23 -19.92
CA LYS A 19 8.81 -31.57 -20.69
C LYS A 19 7.59 -31.29 -19.83
N PRO A 20 6.63 -30.44 -20.25
CA PRO A 20 5.39 -30.23 -19.50
C PRO A 20 4.57 -31.54 -19.43
N LEU A 21 4.18 -31.95 -18.22
CA LEU A 21 3.43 -33.19 -17.99
C LEU A 21 1.91 -33.01 -18.19
N HIS A 22 1.42 -31.78 -18.04
CA HIS A 22 -0.01 -31.47 -18.08
C HIS A 22 -0.25 -30.03 -18.55
N LYS A 23 -1.49 -29.73 -18.93
CA LYS A 23 -1.94 -28.37 -19.28
C LYS A 23 -2.12 -27.53 -18.01
N LYS A 24 -2.09 -26.18 -18.12
CA LYS A 24 -2.22 -25.30 -16.94
C LYS A 24 -3.52 -25.59 -16.18
N ARG A 25 -3.44 -25.60 -14.85
CA ARG A 25 -4.57 -25.93 -13.97
C ARG A 25 -5.09 -24.71 -13.22
N LYS A 26 -6.39 -24.71 -12.90
CA LYS A 26 -7.04 -23.58 -12.22
C LYS A 26 -6.45 -23.32 -10.82
N TYR A 27 -5.96 -24.33 -10.11
CA TYR A 27 -5.39 -24.15 -8.78
C TYR A 27 -4.00 -23.48 -8.79
N GLU A 28 -3.33 -23.43 -9.93
CA GLU A 28 -2.03 -22.77 -10.15
C GLU A 28 -2.17 -21.36 -10.74
N LEU A 29 -3.38 -20.81 -10.86
CA LEU A 29 -3.57 -19.53 -11.55
C LEU A 29 -2.84 -18.36 -10.85
N GLY A 30 -2.23 -17.51 -11.67
CA GLY A 30 -1.82 -16.16 -11.32
C GLY A 30 -2.89 -15.14 -11.74
N ARG A 31 -2.72 -13.89 -11.31
CA ARG A 31 -3.56 -12.76 -11.73
C ARG A 31 -2.65 -11.54 -11.98
N PRO A 32 -3.05 -10.61 -12.87
CA PRO A 32 -2.33 -9.35 -13.06
C PRO A 32 -2.19 -8.59 -11.73
N PRO A 33 -1.12 -7.80 -11.53
CA PRO A 33 -0.96 -6.95 -10.36
C PRO A 33 -2.04 -5.87 -10.32
N ALA A 34 -2.17 -5.22 -9.16
CA ALA A 34 -3.14 -4.14 -8.96
C ALA A 34 -2.60 -2.77 -9.42
N ASN A 35 -1.29 -2.55 -9.22
CA ASN A 35 -0.62 -1.27 -9.45
C ASN A 35 -1.40 -0.08 -8.86
N THR A 36 -1.79 -0.22 -7.58
CA THR A 36 -2.63 0.74 -6.85
C THR A 36 -2.04 2.14 -6.95
N LYS A 37 -2.83 3.11 -7.42
CA LYS A 37 -2.41 4.50 -7.55
C LYS A 37 -2.96 5.38 -6.44
N LEU A 38 -2.35 6.53 -6.24
CA LEU A 38 -2.94 7.59 -5.44
C LEU A 38 -4.19 8.15 -6.15
N GLY A 39 -5.28 8.37 -5.42
CA GLY A 39 -6.48 9.04 -5.92
C GLY A 39 -7.78 8.47 -5.37
N VAL A 40 -8.91 8.93 -5.90
CA VAL A 40 -10.25 8.59 -5.40
C VAL A 40 -10.43 7.08 -5.26
N LYS A 41 -10.81 6.67 -4.05
CA LYS A 41 -10.96 5.27 -3.65
C LYS A 41 -11.70 4.44 -4.70
N ARG A 42 -11.01 3.46 -5.27
CA ARG A 42 -11.58 2.46 -6.17
C ARG A 42 -11.06 1.09 -5.81
N VAL A 43 -11.96 0.20 -5.39
CA VAL A 43 -11.63 -1.16 -4.95
C VAL A 43 -12.52 -2.15 -5.68
N HIS A 44 -11.92 -3.16 -6.30
CA HIS A 44 -12.64 -4.25 -6.94
C HIS A 44 -12.59 -5.50 -6.05
N VAL A 45 -13.74 -6.14 -5.87
CA VAL A 45 -13.84 -7.41 -5.13
C VAL A 45 -13.56 -8.56 -6.08
N LEU A 46 -12.61 -9.43 -5.74
CA LEU A 46 -12.30 -10.63 -6.51
C LEU A 46 -12.71 -11.88 -5.73
N ARG A 47 -13.54 -12.72 -6.34
CA ARG A 47 -13.76 -14.10 -5.87
C ARG A 47 -12.50 -14.93 -6.05
N VAL A 48 -12.08 -15.64 -5.01
CA VAL A 48 -10.94 -16.57 -5.03
C VAL A 48 -11.38 -18.00 -4.67
N ARG A 49 -10.41 -18.92 -4.57
CA ARG A 49 -10.67 -20.33 -4.25
C ARG A 49 -11.38 -20.47 -2.90
N GLY A 50 -12.33 -21.40 -2.82
CA GLY A 50 -13.11 -21.65 -1.60
C GLY A 50 -14.18 -20.59 -1.31
N GLY A 51 -14.57 -19.76 -2.29
CA GLY A 51 -15.62 -18.75 -2.10
C GLY A 51 -15.16 -17.46 -1.41
N ASN A 52 -13.91 -17.42 -0.93
CA ASN A 52 -13.33 -16.25 -0.29
C ASN A 52 -13.24 -15.02 -1.21
N LYS A 53 -13.09 -13.84 -0.61
CA LYS A 53 -12.98 -12.56 -1.32
C LYS A 53 -11.59 -11.94 -1.08
N LYS A 54 -11.00 -11.34 -2.10
CA LYS A 54 -9.84 -10.44 -1.98
C LYS A 54 -10.21 -9.07 -2.53
N PHE A 55 -9.82 -8.02 -1.82
CA PHE A 55 -10.08 -6.63 -2.22
C PHE A 55 -8.86 -6.09 -2.95
N ARG A 56 -8.99 -5.86 -4.26
CA ARG A 56 -7.95 -5.26 -5.08
C ARG A 56 -8.19 -3.76 -5.14
N ALA A 57 -7.39 -3.01 -4.41
CA ALA A 57 -7.35 -1.56 -4.57
C ALA A 57 -6.73 -1.21 -5.93
N LEU A 58 -7.39 -0.32 -6.67
CA LEU A 58 -6.86 0.28 -7.90
C LEU A 58 -6.44 1.73 -7.64
N ARG A 59 -7.19 2.43 -6.79
CA ARG A 59 -6.88 3.77 -6.32
C ARG A 59 -7.21 3.91 -4.85
N LEU A 60 -6.36 4.59 -4.09
CA LEU A 60 -6.56 4.95 -2.69
C LEU A 60 -6.04 6.36 -2.43
N ASP A 61 -6.74 7.09 -1.58
CA ASP A 61 -6.48 8.47 -1.17
C ASP A 61 -6.19 8.58 0.33
N ASN A 62 -6.80 7.71 1.13
CA ASN A 62 -6.66 7.70 2.59
C ASN A 62 -6.18 6.33 3.10
N GLY A 63 -5.50 6.37 4.24
CA GLY A 63 -5.07 5.19 5.00
C GLY A 63 -5.28 5.39 6.50
N ASN A 64 -5.23 4.29 7.25
CA ASN A 64 -5.16 4.34 8.70
C ASN A 64 -3.70 4.18 9.11
N PHE A 65 -3.15 5.17 9.77
CA PHE A 65 -1.75 5.21 10.17
C PHE A 65 -1.67 5.17 11.70
N SER A 66 -0.57 4.64 12.24
CA SER A 66 -0.39 4.48 13.69
C SER A 66 0.90 5.17 14.13
N TRP A 67 0.80 5.96 15.18
CA TRP A 67 1.92 6.59 15.86
C TRP A 67 2.31 5.70 17.05
N GLY A 68 3.36 4.89 16.87
CA GLY A 68 3.72 3.83 17.80
C GLY A 68 4.12 4.30 19.21
N SER A 69 4.82 5.44 19.34
CA SER A 69 5.21 5.97 20.65
C SER A 69 4.02 6.47 21.47
N GLU A 70 3.04 7.06 20.80
CA GLU A 70 1.85 7.67 21.42
C GLU A 70 0.67 6.71 21.55
N GLY A 71 0.77 5.49 21.00
CA GLY A 71 -0.33 4.54 20.96
C GLY A 71 -1.56 5.01 20.17
N CYS A 72 -1.43 6.03 19.32
CA CYS A 72 -2.55 6.68 18.63
C CYS A 72 -2.64 6.24 17.17
N THR A 73 -3.86 6.01 16.69
CA THR A 73 -4.11 5.61 15.29
C THR A 73 -5.16 6.53 14.69
N ARG A 74 -4.86 7.09 13.50
CA ARG A 74 -5.72 8.08 12.84
C ARG A 74 -5.80 7.81 11.35
N LYS A 75 -6.98 8.12 10.80
CA LYS A 75 -7.20 8.14 9.36
C LYS A 75 -6.64 9.43 8.79
N SER A 76 -5.64 9.33 7.93
CA SER A 76 -5.03 10.49 7.25
C SER A 76 -5.05 10.31 5.75
N ARG A 77 -5.03 11.44 5.02
CA ARG A 77 -4.84 11.45 3.58
C ARG A 77 -3.38 11.13 3.25
N ILE A 78 -3.15 10.36 2.20
CA ILE A 78 -1.83 10.13 1.63
C ILE A 78 -1.57 11.26 0.65
N ILE A 79 -0.47 11.98 0.84
CA ILE A 79 -0.08 13.10 -0.01
C ILE A 79 0.73 12.57 -1.19
N ASP A 80 1.80 11.84 -0.89
CA ASP A 80 2.72 11.38 -1.92
C ASP A 80 3.48 10.10 -1.53
N VAL A 81 4.02 9.40 -2.54
CA VAL A 81 5.02 8.32 -2.38
C VAL A 81 6.40 8.92 -2.60
N VAL A 82 7.25 8.86 -1.57
CA VAL A 82 8.57 9.51 -1.57
C VAL A 82 9.68 8.51 -1.89
N TYR A 83 9.56 7.27 -1.42
CA TYR A 83 10.60 6.27 -1.60
C TYR A 83 10.04 4.84 -1.69
N ASN A 84 10.75 3.99 -2.44
CA ASN A 84 10.50 2.57 -2.54
C ASN A 84 11.83 1.81 -2.68
N ALA A 85 12.03 0.77 -1.88
CA ALA A 85 13.27 -0.01 -1.89
C ALA A 85 13.44 -0.92 -3.12
N SER A 86 12.35 -1.33 -3.76
CA SER A 86 12.39 -2.31 -4.86
C SER A 86 12.55 -1.69 -6.24
N ASN A 87 11.91 -0.54 -6.50
CA ASN A 87 11.96 0.11 -7.81
C ASN A 87 11.53 1.59 -7.75
N ASN A 88 12.33 2.47 -8.35
CA ASN A 88 12.07 3.92 -8.45
C ASN A 88 10.87 4.26 -9.36
N GLU A 89 10.52 3.42 -10.33
CA GLU A 89 9.32 3.63 -11.18
C GLU A 89 8.02 3.61 -10.36
N LEU A 90 8.00 2.90 -9.23
CA LEU A 90 6.87 2.90 -8.32
C LEU A 90 6.71 4.27 -7.64
N VAL A 91 7.83 4.95 -7.35
CA VAL A 91 7.85 6.31 -6.82
C VAL A 91 7.39 7.30 -7.89
N ARG A 92 7.94 7.24 -9.11
CA ARG A 92 7.59 8.16 -10.20
C ARG A 92 6.10 8.14 -10.54
N THR A 93 5.53 6.94 -10.53
CA THR A 93 4.14 6.72 -10.93
C THR A 93 3.15 6.69 -9.74
N LYS A 94 3.59 7.10 -8.55
CA LYS A 94 2.80 7.16 -7.30
C LYS A 94 2.05 5.85 -6.99
N THR A 95 2.77 4.72 -7.09
CA THR A 95 2.23 3.38 -6.86
C THR A 95 2.36 2.97 -5.40
N LEU A 96 1.24 2.59 -4.79
CA LEU A 96 1.18 2.09 -3.42
C LEU A 96 1.43 0.58 -3.38
N VAL A 97 2.53 0.19 -2.74
CA VAL A 97 2.88 -1.21 -2.44
C VAL A 97 3.29 -1.33 -0.97
N LYS A 98 3.37 -2.56 -0.45
CA LYS A 98 3.89 -2.78 0.90
C LYS A 98 5.32 -2.21 1.01
N ASN A 99 5.63 -1.58 2.15
CA ASN A 99 6.92 -0.95 2.46
C ASN A 99 7.31 0.25 1.58
N CYS A 100 6.36 0.88 0.87
CA CYS A 100 6.61 2.21 0.32
C CYS A 100 6.63 3.26 1.45
N ILE A 101 7.55 4.22 1.37
CA ILE A 101 7.58 5.38 2.27
C ILE A 101 6.71 6.45 1.66
N VAL A 102 5.72 6.90 2.43
CA VAL A 102 4.70 7.86 1.99
C VAL A 102 4.68 9.06 2.91
N GLN A 103 4.36 10.21 2.34
CA GLN A 103 4.03 11.41 3.09
C GLN A 103 2.53 11.43 3.35
N ILE A 104 2.14 11.68 4.58
CA ILE A 104 0.73 11.75 5.02
C ILE A 104 0.39 13.13 5.54
N ASP A 105 -0.90 13.45 5.53
CA ASP A 105 -1.42 14.62 6.23
C ASP A 105 -1.30 14.44 7.75
N SER A 106 -0.65 15.42 8.39
CA SER A 106 -0.40 15.46 9.83
C SER A 106 -1.53 16.12 10.63
N GLY A 107 -2.50 16.77 9.98
CA GLY A 107 -3.62 17.47 10.62
C GLY A 107 -4.31 16.66 11.73
N PRO A 108 -4.75 15.41 11.46
CA PRO A 108 -5.41 14.56 12.47
C PRO A 108 -4.55 14.25 13.69
N TYR A 109 -3.23 14.14 13.52
CA TYR A 109 -2.30 13.86 14.62
C TYR A 109 -1.99 15.10 15.43
N ARG A 110 -1.81 16.24 14.77
CA ARG A 110 -1.59 17.53 15.43
C ARG A 110 -2.77 17.89 16.33
N GLN A 111 -3.99 17.83 15.80
CA GLN A 111 -5.21 18.12 16.56
C GLN A 111 -5.34 17.18 17.76
N TRP A 112 -5.05 15.89 17.57
CA TRP A 112 -5.10 14.93 18.67
C TRP A 112 -4.08 15.24 19.76
N TYR A 113 -2.84 15.56 19.40
CA TYR A 113 -1.79 15.84 20.36
C TYR A 113 -2.08 17.12 21.16
N GLU A 114 -2.54 18.18 20.48
CA GLU A 114 -2.96 19.43 21.13
C GLU A 114 -4.12 19.17 22.11
N ALA A 115 -5.09 18.32 21.78
CA ALA A 115 -6.18 17.95 22.68
C ALA A 115 -5.75 17.02 23.83
N HIS A 116 -4.80 16.11 23.58
CA HIS A 116 -4.38 15.12 24.58
C HIS A 116 -3.44 15.70 25.63
N TYR A 117 -2.51 16.58 25.21
CA TYR A 117 -1.50 17.17 26.09
C TYR A 117 -1.75 18.64 26.42
N ALA A 118 -2.76 19.30 25.81
CA ALA A 118 -3.00 20.74 25.92
C ALA A 118 -1.78 21.61 25.52
N LEU A 119 -0.86 21.05 24.70
CA LEU A 119 0.37 21.70 24.27
C LEU A 119 0.32 21.97 22.75
N PRO A 120 0.55 23.22 22.30
CA PRO A 120 0.57 23.55 20.89
C PRO A 120 1.81 22.96 20.19
N LEU A 121 1.60 22.26 19.08
CA LEU A 121 2.68 21.74 18.23
C LEU A 121 3.06 22.75 17.14
N GLY A 122 4.37 22.93 16.91
CA GLY A 122 4.89 23.72 15.79
C GLY A 122 4.89 25.24 15.98
N ARG A 123 4.68 25.75 17.21
CA ARG A 123 4.92 27.17 17.53
C ARG A 123 6.39 27.36 17.94
N LYS A 124 7.07 28.36 17.37
CA LYS A 124 8.37 28.82 17.89
C LYS A 124 8.18 29.27 19.35
N LYS A 125 9.08 28.84 20.24
CA LYS A 125 9.12 29.26 21.65
C LYS A 125 9.10 30.80 21.69
N GLY A 126 8.00 31.39 22.18
CA GLY A 126 7.82 32.85 22.29
C GLY A 126 6.80 33.51 21.34
N ALA A 127 6.19 32.81 20.39
CA ALA A 127 5.15 33.39 19.53
C ALA A 127 3.79 33.48 20.26
N LYS A 128 3.28 34.70 20.48
CA LYS A 128 1.94 34.94 21.07
C LYS A 128 0.83 34.43 20.16
N LEU A 129 -0.26 33.96 20.77
CA LEU A 129 -1.53 33.64 20.10
C LEU A 129 -2.08 34.91 19.43
N VAL A 130 -2.10 34.95 18.10
CA VAL A 130 -2.99 35.87 17.38
C VAL A 130 -4.28 35.10 17.17
N SER A 131 -5.29 35.40 18.00
CA SER A 131 -6.67 35.01 17.76
C SER A 131 -7.22 35.89 16.64
N GLY A 132 -7.36 35.31 15.45
CA GLY A 132 -8.14 35.86 14.33
C GLY A 132 -9.28 34.90 14.04
#